data_AF-A0A520CNH5-F1
#
_entry.id   AF-A0A520CNH5-F1
#
_cell.length_a   1.000
_cell.length_b   1.000
_cell.length_c   1.000
_cell.angle_alpha   90.00
_cell.angle_beta   90.00
_cell.angle_gamma   90.00
#
_symmetry.space_group_name_H-M   'P 1'
#
loop_
_entity.id
_entity.type
_entity.pdbx_description
1 polymer ?
#
loop_
_entity_poly.entity_id
_entity_poly.type
_entity_poly.pdbx_seq_one_letter_code
_entity_poly.pdbx_strand_id
1 'polypeptide(L)'
;MEPFNIKISHHNNEVTLTILPEKDYFKIIYFGGIVGAIKPVGHEWVLVEEEEIEPGDLPLYEYKHGYADERPKLELNLPEINRIAAEIENVIH
;
A
#
# COMPACT_ATOMS: atom_id res chain seq x y z
N MET A 1 1.93 12.83 -9.64
CA MET A 1 0.57 12.33 -9.91
C MET A 1 -0.25 12.55 -8.66
N GLU A 2 -1.56 12.80 -8.76
CA GLU A 2 -2.38 13.01 -7.57
C GLU A 2 -2.61 11.69 -6.81
N PRO A 3 -2.83 11.72 -5.49
CA PRO A 3 -3.22 10.54 -4.73
C PRO A 3 -4.53 9.96 -5.26
N PHE A 4 -4.65 8.63 -5.24
CA PHE A 4 -5.83 7.93 -5.75
C PHE A 4 -6.15 6.72 -4.88
N ASN A 5 -7.36 6.19 -5.03
CA ASN A 5 -7.77 4.99 -4.31
C ASN A 5 -7.82 3.79 -5.24
N ILE A 6 -7.39 2.63 -4.73
CA ILE A 6 -7.58 1.32 -5.36
C ILE A 6 -8.41 0.43 -4.46
N LYS A 7 -8.99 -0.62 -5.04
CA LYS A 7 -9.72 -1.67 -4.31
C LYS A 7 -9.05 -3.00 -4.58
N ILE A 8 -8.71 -3.73 -3.52
CA ILE A 8 -8.14 -5.07 -3.64
C ILE A 8 -9.01 -6.09 -2.90
N SER A 9 -9.02 -7.33 -3.40
CA SER A 9 -9.58 -8.47 -2.69
C SER A 9 -8.53 -9.06 -1.74
N HIS A 10 -8.85 -9.11 -0.45
CA HIS A 10 -7.99 -9.58 0.62
C HIS A 10 -8.79 -10.40 1.65
N HIS A 11 -8.46 -11.68 1.80
CA HIS A 11 -9.16 -12.63 2.68
C HIS A 11 -10.71 -12.56 2.61
N ASN A 12 -11.25 -12.60 1.39
CA ASN A 12 -12.69 -12.50 1.07
C ASN A 12 -13.35 -11.14 1.38
N ASN A 13 -12.56 -10.13 1.74
CA ASN A 13 -13.03 -8.75 1.91
C ASN A 13 -12.50 -7.86 0.79
N GLU A 14 -13.28 -6.87 0.39
CA GLU A 14 -12.80 -5.76 -0.43
C GLU A 14 -12.19 -4.70 0.49
N VAL A 15 -10.92 -4.37 0.25
CA VAL A 15 -10.18 -3.37 1.02
C VAL A 15 -9.88 -2.19 0.11
N THR A 16 -10.16 -0.98 0.59
CA THR A 16 -9.79 0.26 -0.10
C THR A 16 -8.45 0.76 0.42
N LEU A 17 -7.52 1.03 -0.48
CA LEU A 17 -6.20 1.57 -0.18
C LEU A 17 -6.07 2.92 -0.85
N THR A 18 -5.44 3.87 -0.15
CA THR A 18 -5.01 5.13 -0.76
C THR A 18 -3.57 4.96 -1.22
N ILE A 19 -3.35 5.21 -2.50
CA ILE A 19 -2.05 5.20 -3.13
C ILE A 19 -1.57 6.63 -3.25
N LEU A 20 -0.43 6.91 -2.63
CA LEU A 20 0.26 8.20 -2.73
C LEU A 20 1.50 8.02 -3.61
N PRO A 21 1.47 8.50 -4.87
CA PRO A 21 2.61 8.45 -5.76
C PRO A 21 3.75 9.33 -5.25
N GLU A 22 4.94 8.76 -5.18
CA GLU A 22 6.19 9.49 -4.95
C GLU A 22 7.02 9.49 -6.24
N LYS A 23 8.27 9.96 -6.16
CA LYS A 23 9.12 10.14 -7.34
C LYS A 23 9.39 8.82 -8.09
N ASP A 24 9.63 7.74 -7.37
CA ASP A 24 10.07 6.43 -7.90
C ASP A 24 9.38 5.23 -7.23
N TYR A 25 8.43 5.49 -6.33
CA TYR A 25 7.66 4.47 -5.63
C TYR A 25 6.25 4.95 -5.30
N PHE A 26 5.41 4.06 -4.78
CA PHE A 26 4.04 4.34 -4.38
C PHE A 26 3.87 3.94 -2.91
N LYS A 27 3.50 4.92 -2.07
CA LYS A 27 3.12 4.65 -0.68
C LYS A 27 1.72 4.06 -0.65
N ILE A 28 1.57 3.01 0.13
CA ILE A 28 0.30 2.30 0.36
C ILE A 28 -0.22 2.73 1.73
N ILE A 29 -1.31 3.47 1.74
CA ILE A 29 -1.94 3.99 2.95
C ILE A 29 -3.22 3.21 3.21
N TYR A 30 -3.38 2.77 4.45
CA TYR A 30 -4.57 2.09 4.91
C TYR A 30 -5.02 2.70 6.24
N PHE A 31 -6.29 3.10 6.33
CA PHE A 31 -6.85 3.77 7.51
C PHE A 31 -5.97 4.92 8.07
N GLY A 32 -5.37 5.70 7.18
CA GLY A 32 -4.57 6.87 7.55
C GLY A 32 -3.15 6.58 8.06
N GLY A 33 -2.67 5.33 7.96
CA GLY A 33 -1.27 5.00 8.22
C GLY A 33 -0.60 4.34 7.02
N ILE A 34 0.71 4.53 6.89
CA ILE A 34 1.53 3.94 5.82
C ILE A 34 1.77 2.46 6.14
N VAL A 35 1.20 1.56 5.34
CA VAL A 35 1.43 0.10 5.46
C VAL A 35 2.78 -0.29 4.86
N GLY A 36 3.25 0.47 3.88
CA GLY A 36 4.54 0.29 3.23
C GLY A 36 4.53 1.02 1.89
N ALA A 37 5.50 0.68 1.05
CA ALA A 37 5.59 1.22 -0.30
C ALA A 37 6.08 0.16 -1.28
N ILE A 38 5.69 0.29 -2.54
CA ILE A 38 6.17 -0.58 -3.62
C ILE A 38 6.70 0.26 -4.79
N LYS A 39 7.71 -0.28 -5.48
CA LYS A 39 8.29 0.34 -6.67
C LYS A 39 8.42 -0.65 -7.83
N PRO A 40 8.24 -0.19 -9.09
CA PRO A 40 8.53 -1.01 -10.25
C PRO A 40 10.05 -1.18 -10.43
N VAL A 41 10.51 -2.41 -10.60
CA VAL A 41 11.90 -2.77 -10.90
C VAL A 41 11.90 -3.73 -12.08
N GLY A 42 12.16 -3.19 -13.27
CA GLY A 42 12.07 -3.96 -14.52
C GLY A 42 10.63 -4.35 -14.84
N HIS A 43 10.33 -5.65 -14.74
CA HIS A 43 8.98 -6.21 -14.97
C HIS A 43 8.28 -6.66 -13.69
N GLU A 44 8.89 -6.40 -12.53
CA GLU A 44 8.36 -6.80 -11.22
C GLU A 44 8.10 -5.58 -10.35
N TRP A 45 7.28 -5.76 -9.33
CA TRP A 45 7.05 -4.78 -8.28
C TRP A 45 7.62 -5.30 -6.97
N VAL A 46 8.44 -4.49 -6.31
CA VAL A 46 9.14 -4.87 -5.09
C VAL A 46 8.77 -3.95 -3.93
N LEU A 47 8.86 -4.47 -2.71
CA LEU A 47 8.71 -3.68 -1.50
C LEU A 47 9.89 -2.72 -1.36
N VAL A 48 9.60 -1.49 -0.95
CA VAL A 48 10.61 -0.50 -0.53
C VAL A 48 10.98 -0.76 0.92
N GLU A 49 12.26 -0.68 1.26
CA GLU A 49 12.71 -0.85 2.65
C GLU A 49 12.13 0.28 3.52
N GLU A 50 11.69 -0.03 4.75
CA GLU A 50 11.02 0.96 5.62
C GLU A 50 11.89 2.22 5.85
N GLU A 51 13.21 2.07 5.89
CA GLU A 51 14.18 3.15 6.07
C GLU A 51 14.26 4.11 4.86
N GLU A 52 13.87 3.64 3.66
CA GLU A 52 13.80 4.44 2.44
C GLU A 52 12.45 5.15 2.28
N ILE A 53 11.44 4.80 3.08
CA ILE A 53 10.10 5.40 3.02
C ILE A 53 10.11 6.70 3.83
N GLU A 54 10.00 7.83 3.15
CA GLU A 54 9.82 9.12 3.83
C GLU A 54 8.40 9.17 4.44
N PRO A 55 8.22 9.22 5.77
CA PRO A 55 6.86 9.17 6.35
C PRO A 55 6.05 10.45 6.07
N GLY A 56 6.72 11.58 5.87
CA GLY A 56 6.07 12.89 5.78
C GLY A 56 5.24 13.16 7.03
N ASP A 57 3.96 13.50 6.84
CA ASP A 57 3.00 13.78 7.92
C ASP A 57 2.22 12.53 8.39
N LEU A 58 2.40 11.37 7.74
CA LEU A 58 1.64 10.16 8.06
C LEU A 58 2.46 9.20 8.92
N PRO A 59 1.86 8.64 9.99
CA PRO A 59 2.53 7.62 10.78
C PRO A 59 2.67 6.33 9.98
N LEU A 60 3.68 5.53 10.31
CA LEU A 60 3.71 4.12 9.94
C LEU A 60 2.50 3.40 10.55
N TYR A 61 1.93 2.46 9.80
CA TYR A 61 0.75 1.72 10.22
C TYR A 61 1.10 0.75 11.33
N GLU A 62 0.97 1.20 12.57
CA GLU A 62 1.14 0.34 13.73
C GLU A 62 -0.14 -0.47 14.01
N TYR A 63 -0.09 -1.76 13.70
CA TYR A 63 -1.10 -2.75 14.10
C TYR A 63 -1.36 -2.80 15.62
N LYS A 64 -0.46 -2.23 16.43
CA LYS A 64 -0.51 -2.27 17.90
C LYS A 64 -1.42 -1.21 18.53
N HIS A 65 -1.84 -0.19 17.78
CA HIS A 65 -2.75 0.84 18.28
C HIS A 65 -4.22 0.47 18.05
N GLY A 66 -4.70 -0.50 18.84
CA GLY A 66 -6.03 -0.45 19.50
C GLY A 66 -7.32 -0.28 18.69
N TYR A 67 -7.34 -0.31 17.35
CA TYR A 67 -8.58 -0.49 16.60
C TYR A 67 -8.90 -1.98 16.51
N ALA A 68 -9.39 -2.49 17.64
CA ALA A 68 -9.68 -3.89 17.90
C ALA A 68 -10.58 -4.55 16.83
N ASP A 69 -10.17 -5.75 16.42
CA ASP A 69 -10.93 -6.89 15.89
C ASP A 69 -11.72 -6.81 14.56
N GLU A 70 -12.00 -5.63 13.98
CA GLU A 70 -12.85 -5.58 12.75
C GLU A 70 -12.10 -5.29 11.44
N ARG A 71 -10.81 -4.93 11.47
CA ARG A 71 -10.06 -4.55 10.26
C ARG A 71 -9.19 -5.70 9.76
N PRO A 72 -9.31 -6.10 8.47
CA PRO A 72 -8.41 -7.08 7.89
C PRO A 72 -6.95 -6.63 8.00
N LYS A 73 -6.09 -7.52 8.50
CA LYS A 73 -4.65 -7.27 8.65
C LYS A 73 -3.97 -7.35 7.27
N LEU A 74 -3.50 -6.23 6.75
CA LEU A 74 -2.89 -6.16 5.42
C LEU A 74 -1.36 -6.33 5.45
N GLU A 75 -0.87 -7.57 5.34
CA GLU A 75 0.56 -7.82 5.18
C GLU A 75 0.99 -7.74 3.71
N LEU A 76 2.02 -6.96 3.40
CA LEU A 76 2.56 -6.79 2.05
C LEU A 76 3.48 -7.96 1.64
N ASN A 77 2.90 -9.16 1.58
CA ASN A 77 3.54 -10.32 0.97
C ASN A 77 3.46 -10.26 -0.57
N LEU A 78 4.20 -11.12 -1.26
CA LEU A 78 4.30 -11.11 -2.72
C LEU A 78 2.93 -11.18 -3.44
N PRO A 79 1.99 -12.08 -3.07
CA PRO A 79 0.64 -12.05 -3.63
C PRO A 79 -0.08 -10.71 -3.49
N GLU A 80 0.04 -10.07 -2.33
CA GLU A 80 -0.65 -8.81 -2.05
C GLU A 80 0.01 -7.64 -2.80
N ILE A 81 1.34 -7.62 -2.88
CA ILE A 81 2.09 -6.69 -3.71
C ILE A 81 1.64 -6.79 -5.17
N ASN A 82 1.55 -8.00 -5.73
CA ASN A 82 1.14 -8.20 -7.12
C ASN A 82 -0.30 -7.73 -7.39
N ARG A 83 -1.22 -7.92 -6.44
CA ARG A 83 -2.60 -7.41 -6.56
C ARG A 83 -2.63 -5.88 -6.54
N ILE A 84 -1.90 -5.27 -5.61
CA ILE A 84 -1.82 -3.80 -5.49
C ILE A 84 -1.18 -3.22 -6.76
N ALA A 85 -0.09 -3.82 -7.25
CA ALA A 85 0.59 -3.41 -8.47
C ALA A 85 -0.34 -3.44 -9.68
N ALA A 86 -1.09 -4.53 -9.88
CA ALA A 86 -2.06 -4.63 -10.98
C ALA A 86 -3.12 -3.53 -10.93
N GLU A 87 -3.64 -3.19 -9.75
CA GLU A 87 -4.61 -2.10 -9.61
C GLU A 87 -3.99 -0.72 -9.82
N ILE A 88 -2.73 -0.51 -9.41
CA ILE A 88 -1.99 0.72 -9.71
C ILE A 88 -1.80 0.86 -11.23
N GLU A 89 -1.35 -0.19 -11.91
CA GLU A 89 -1.15 -0.22 -13.36
C GLU A 89 -2.44 0.12 -14.11
N ASN A 90 -3.59 -0.40 -13.67
CA ASN A 90 -4.90 -0.08 -14.24
C ASN A 90 -5.30 1.40 -14.12
N VAL A 91 -4.75 2.14 -13.16
CA VAL A 91 -5.05 3.56 -12.95
C VAL A 91 -4.06 4.47 -13.67
N ILE A 92 -2.79 4.05 -13.79
CA ILE A 92 -1.73 4.88 -14.38
C ILE A 92 -1.53 4.66 -15.89
N HIS A 93 -2.15 3.63 -16.48
CA HIS A 93 -2.26 3.44 -17.92
C HIS A 93 -3.52 4.09 -18.49
#